data_AF-A0AAU1QJN0-F1
#
_entry.id   AF-A0AAU1QJN0-F1
#
_cell.length_a   1.000
_cell.length_b   1.000
_cell.length_c   1.000
_cell.angle_alpha   90.00
_cell.angle_beta   90.00
_cell.angle_gamma   90.00
#
_symmetry.space_group_name_H-M   'P 1'
#
loop_
_entity.id
_entity.type
_entity.pdbx_description
1 polymer ?
#
loop_
_entity_poly.entity_id
_entity_poly.type
_entity_poly.pdbx_seq_one_letter_code
_entity_poly.pdbx_strand_id
1 'polypeptide(L)'
;MTSEFPAPLDNPDDAMADALDPRPKLPGPQTDPTAQGHFTRAQLTRSPDDASWEIAVVLYGVPADEWPSMNLPGTEPPTLSARGKVLADLGYVQTGPGPGCHYWEWAECQDGDHTTVQLMAHTEVRPSSMPEIQ
;
A
#
# COMPACT_ATOMS: atom_id res chain seq x y z
N MET A 1 62.22 -25.51 10.94
CA MET A 1 61.94 -26.77 10.21
C MET A 1 60.53 -26.67 9.68
N THR A 2 60.44 -26.56 8.37
CA THR A 2 59.27 -26.38 7.51
C THR A 2 58.52 -27.71 7.35
N SER A 3 57.19 -27.71 7.52
CA SER A 3 56.34 -28.81 7.08
C SER A 3 55.55 -28.36 5.86
N GLU A 4 55.90 -28.95 4.72
CA GLU A 4 55.21 -28.86 3.43
C GLU A 4 53.80 -29.45 3.52
N PHE A 5 52.83 -28.76 2.92
CA PHE A 5 51.51 -29.29 2.60
C PHE A 5 51.58 -30.09 1.28
N PRO A 6 51.02 -31.31 1.20
CA PRO A 6 50.90 -32.00 -0.09
C PRO A 6 49.77 -31.39 -0.94
N ALA A 7 50.00 -31.33 -2.26
CA ALA A 7 49.13 -30.75 -3.28
C ALA A 7 47.77 -31.48 -3.42
N PRO A 8 46.72 -30.82 -3.96
CA PRO A 8 45.44 -31.47 -4.22
C PRO A 8 45.57 -32.43 -5.41
N LEU A 9 45.02 -33.63 -5.25
CA LEU A 9 44.87 -34.61 -6.32
C LEU A 9 43.91 -34.05 -7.39
N ASP A 10 44.44 -33.89 -8.60
CA ASP A 10 43.67 -33.79 -9.84
C ASP A 10 42.94 -35.13 -10.03
N ASN A 11 41.60 -35.13 -10.02
CA ASN A 11 40.81 -36.29 -10.43
C ASN A 11 39.91 -35.86 -11.60
N PRO A 12 40.19 -36.36 -12.82
CA PRO A 12 39.42 -36.07 -14.01
C PRO A 12 38.28 -37.09 -14.08
N ASP A 13 37.08 -36.68 -13.67
CA ASP A 13 35.86 -37.39 -14.04
C ASP A 13 34.84 -36.35 -14.50
N ASP A 14 35.08 -35.91 -15.73
CA ASP A 14 34.16 -35.18 -16.57
C ASP A 14 33.25 -36.22 -17.24
N ALA A 15 32.02 -36.37 -16.75
CA ALA A 15 30.83 -36.67 -17.55
C ALA A 15 29.64 -36.93 -16.62
N MET A 16 28.77 -35.92 -16.47
CA MET A 16 27.38 -36.01 -16.92
C MET A 16 26.55 -34.86 -16.32
N ALA A 17 25.77 -34.25 -17.21
CA ALA A 17 24.59 -33.45 -16.94
C ALA A 17 24.81 -31.98 -16.53
N ASP A 18 25.11 -31.18 -17.56
CA ASP A 18 24.23 -30.08 -17.97
C ASP A 18 22.89 -30.03 -17.20
N ALA A 19 22.87 -29.27 -16.12
CA ALA A 19 21.67 -28.79 -15.47
C ALA A 19 21.94 -27.33 -15.10
N LEU A 20 21.75 -26.46 -16.09
CA LEU A 20 21.50 -25.04 -15.93
C LEU A 20 20.61 -24.81 -14.71
N ASP A 21 21.21 -24.36 -13.62
CA ASP A 21 20.49 -23.87 -12.44
C ASP A 21 19.82 -22.56 -12.86
N PRO A 22 18.48 -22.51 -13.05
CA PRO A 22 17.84 -21.26 -13.41
C PRO A 22 17.71 -20.48 -12.10
N ARG A 23 18.72 -19.66 -11.79
CA ARG A 23 18.54 -18.62 -10.76
C ARG A 23 17.24 -17.89 -11.10
N PRO A 24 16.25 -17.83 -10.19
CA PRO A 24 15.03 -17.11 -10.47
C PRO A 24 15.42 -15.66 -10.72
N LYS A 25 15.28 -15.23 -11.97
CA LYS A 25 15.46 -13.84 -12.36
C LYS A 25 14.42 -13.07 -11.55
N LEU A 26 14.86 -12.29 -10.56
CA LEU A 26 13.99 -11.38 -9.83
C LEU A 26 13.17 -10.59 -10.86
N PRO A 27 11.84 -10.57 -10.75
CA PRO A 27 11.04 -9.73 -11.62
C PRO A 27 11.61 -8.31 -11.55
N GLY A 28 11.81 -7.68 -12.70
CA GLY A 28 12.17 -6.26 -12.74
C GLY A 28 11.13 -5.41 -12.00
N PRO A 29 11.40 -4.12 -11.74
CA PRO A 29 10.41 -3.24 -11.12
C PRO A 29 9.12 -3.34 -11.93
N GLN A 30 8.09 -3.90 -11.31
CA GLN A 30 6.82 -4.16 -11.96
C GLN A 30 6.14 -2.80 -12.11
N THR A 31 6.18 -2.26 -13.32
CA THR A 31 5.48 -1.03 -13.66
C THR A 31 3.97 -1.31 -13.61
N ASP A 32 3.26 -0.45 -12.88
CA ASP A 32 1.81 -0.37 -12.69
C ASP A 32 1.16 -1.31 -11.63
N PRO A 33 1.34 -1.03 -10.32
CA PRO A 33 0.60 -1.69 -9.24
C PRO A 33 -0.91 -1.36 -9.26
N THR A 34 -1.33 -0.36 -10.04
CA THR A 34 -2.71 0.15 -10.13
C THR A 34 -3.60 -0.60 -11.15
N ALA A 35 -3.01 -1.41 -12.03
CA ALA A 35 -3.76 -2.05 -13.13
C ALA A 35 -4.50 -3.35 -12.75
N GLN A 36 -4.26 -3.94 -11.58
CA GLN A 36 -4.80 -5.25 -11.21
C GLN A 36 -5.69 -5.23 -9.97
N GLY A 37 -6.73 -4.38 -9.92
CA GLY A 37 -7.83 -4.55 -8.96
C GLY A 37 -7.42 -4.75 -7.49
N HIS A 38 -6.23 -4.28 -7.11
CA HIS A 38 -5.70 -4.49 -5.78
C HIS A 38 -6.51 -3.62 -4.83
N PHE A 39 -7.03 -4.25 -3.78
CA PHE A 39 -7.59 -3.52 -2.64
C PHE A 39 -6.57 -2.47 -2.21
N THR A 40 -6.98 -1.21 -2.29
CA THR A 40 -6.21 -0.09 -1.76
C THR A 40 -6.86 0.35 -0.46
N ARG A 41 -6.14 1.13 0.34
CA ARG A 41 -6.60 1.65 1.61
C ARG A 41 -6.90 3.13 1.43
N ALA A 42 -8.06 3.57 1.89
CA ALA A 42 -8.28 4.98 2.14
C ALA A 42 -7.91 5.31 3.59
N GLN A 43 -7.30 6.47 3.79
CA GLN A 43 -6.94 7.01 5.09
C GLN A 43 -7.72 8.31 5.33
N LEU A 44 -8.10 8.53 6.58
CA LEU A 44 -8.69 9.76 7.08
C LEU A 44 -7.74 10.32 8.14
N THR A 45 -7.22 11.51 7.91
CA THR A 45 -6.31 12.22 8.82
C THR A 45 -6.89 13.58 9.16
N ARG A 46 -6.50 14.12 10.31
CA ARG A 46 -6.81 15.51 10.66
C ARG A 46 -5.64 16.39 10.24
N SER A 47 -5.93 17.44 9.47
CA SER A 47 -4.93 18.45 9.14
C SER A 47 -4.55 19.22 10.41
N PRO A 48 -3.26 19.35 10.73
CA PRO A 48 -2.81 20.04 11.94
C PRO A 48 -3.09 21.55 11.90
N ASP A 49 -3.14 22.14 10.69
CA ASP A 49 -3.13 23.60 10.53
C ASP A 49 -4.52 24.22 10.36
N ASP A 50 -5.45 23.52 9.71
CA ASP A 50 -6.73 24.11 9.25
C ASP A 50 -7.97 23.49 9.93
N ALA A 51 -7.75 22.69 10.97
CA ALA A 51 -8.81 21.95 11.67
C ALA A 51 -9.80 21.27 10.72
N SER A 52 -9.30 20.78 9.58
CA SER A 52 -10.02 20.04 8.56
C SER A 52 -9.60 18.58 8.58
N TRP A 53 -10.35 17.74 7.90
CA TRP A 53 -10.04 16.33 7.73
C TRP A 53 -9.71 16.06 6.27
N GLU A 54 -8.69 15.26 6.01
CA GLU A 54 -8.35 14.82 4.67
C GLU A 54 -8.69 13.35 4.50
N ILE A 55 -9.33 12.99 3.39
CA ILE A 55 -9.40 11.60 2.93
C ILE A 55 -8.45 11.45 1.76
N ALA A 56 -7.49 10.52 1.88
CA ALA A 56 -6.56 10.17 0.82
C ALA A 56 -6.65 8.67 0.50
N VAL A 57 -6.53 8.32 -0.78
CA VAL A 57 -6.44 6.91 -1.22
C VAL A 57 -4.98 6.53 -1.44
N VAL A 58 -4.50 5.58 -0.65
CA VAL A 58 -3.09 5.18 -0.60
C VAL A 58 -2.72 4.36 -1.82
N LEU A 59 -1.92 4.94 -2.72
CA LEU A 59 -1.40 4.24 -3.89
C LEU A 59 0.01 3.74 -3.60
N TYR A 60 0.16 2.42 -3.41
CA TYR A 60 1.46 1.81 -3.11
C TYR A 60 2.46 2.06 -4.24
N GLY A 61 3.65 2.56 -3.88
CA GLY A 61 4.71 2.91 -4.84
C GLY A 61 4.55 4.29 -5.49
N VAL A 62 3.49 5.02 -5.16
CA VAL A 62 3.26 6.41 -5.60
C VAL A 62 3.58 7.35 -4.43
N PRO A 63 4.26 8.49 -4.67
CA PRO A 63 4.46 9.53 -3.65
C PRO A 63 3.15 10.01 -3.01
N ALA A 64 3.18 10.34 -1.73
CA ALA A 64 1.96 10.68 -0.97
C ALA A 64 1.27 11.96 -1.44
N ASP A 65 2.04 12.92 -1.97
CA ASP A 65 1.56 14.17 -2.57
C ASP A 65 0.84 13.97 -3.93
N GLU A 66 0.97 12.78 -4.52
CA GLU A 66 0.28 12.41 -5.76
C GLU A 66 -0.95 11.52 -5.50
N TRP A 67 -1.24 11.18 -4.23
CA TRP A 67 -2.41 10.37 -3.91
C TRP A 67 -3.71 11.15 -4.15
N PRO A 68 -4.77 10.50 -4.70
CA PRO A 68 -6.09 11.12 -4.77
C PRO A 68 -6.57 11.47 -3.37
N SER A 69 -6.79 12.76 -3.11
CA SER A 69 -7.26 13.24 -1.82
C SER A 69 -8.32 14.32 -1.93
N MET A 70 -9.09 14.48 -0.86
CA MET A 70 -10.06 15.55 -0.72
C MET A 70 -10.19 15.99 0.74
N ASN A 71 -10.32 17.29 0.93
CA ASN A 71 -10.52 17.90 2.24
C ASN A 71 -12.01 18.01 2.60
N LEU A 72 -12.31 17.73 3.86
CA LEU A 72 -13.59 17.85 4.52
C LEU A 72 -13.47 18.92 5.62
N PRO A 73 -14.21 20.03 5.53
CA PRO A 73 -14.12 21.09 6.52
C PRO A 73 -14.73 20.67 7.86
N GLY A 74 -14.20 21.22 8.95
CA GLY A 74 -14.79 21.11 10.29
C GLY A 74 -13.92 20.37 11.30
N THR A 75 -14.03 20.78 12.57
CA THR A 75 -13.21 20.27 13.68
C THR A 75 -13.59 18.88 14.13
N GLU A 76 -14.86 18.50 13.97
CA GLU A 76 -15.41 17.22 14.39
C GLU A 76 -15.13 16.12 13.35
N PRO A 77 -14.94 14.85 13.75
CA PRO A 77 -14.82 13.75 12.81
C PRO A 77 -15.99 13.72 11.81
N PRO A 78 -15.73 13.66 10.48
CA PRO A 78 -16.79 13.69 9.48
C PRO A 78 -17.74 12.50 9.62
N THR A 79 -19.01 12.65 9.24
CA THR A 79 -19.97 11.53 9.30
C THR A 79 -19.58 10.41 8.32
N LEU A 80 -19.99 9.17 8.60
CA LEU A 80 -19.74 8.04 7.70
C LEU A 80 -20.28 8.30 6.28
N SER A 81 -21.43 8.95 6.16
CA SER A 81 -22.03 9.33 4.88
C SER A 81 -21.17 10.36 4.12
N ALA A 82 -20.65 11.38 4.82
CA ALA A 82 -19.75 12.36 4.21
C ALA A 82 -18.46 11.70 3.68
N ARG A 83 -17.87 10.79 4.47
CA ARG A 83 -16.69 10.02 4.04
C ARG A 83 -16.99 9.16 2.81
N GLY A 84 -18.13 8.46 2.82
CA GLY A 84 -18.58 7.64 1.69
C GLY A 84 -18.80 8.46 0.43
N LYS A 85 -19.37 9.66 0.54
CA LYS A 85 -19.53 10.58 -0.60
C LYS A 85 -18.18 10.98 -1.18
N VAL A 86 -17.22 11.37 -0.33
CA VAL A 86 -15.88 11.75 -0.79
C VAL A 86 -15.19 10.60 -1.51
N LEU A 87 -15.26 9.39 -0.98
CA LEU A 87 -14.70 8.22 -1.66
C LEU A 87 -15.34 8.01 -3.04
N ALA A 88 -16.67 8.14 -3.14
CA ALA A 88 -17.37 8.05 -4.42
C ALA A 88 -16.95 9.17 -5.40
N ASP A 89 -16.79 10.40 -4.90
CA ASP A 89 -16.31 11.54 -5.72
C ASP A 89 -14.87 11.32 -6.20
N LEU A 90 -14.03 10.63 -5.42
CA LEU A 90 -12.67 10.20 -5.80
C LEU A 90 -12.67 8.97 -6.75
N GLY A 91 -13.83 8.38 -7.04
CA GLY A 91 -13.94 7.19 -7.90
C GLY A 91 -13.65 5.87 -7.19
N TYR A 92 -13.89 5.79 -5.88
CA TYR A 92 -13.66 4.60 -5.06
C TYR A 92 -14.91 4.17 -4.30
N VAL A 93 -15.04 2.86 -4.07
CA VAL A 93 -16.07 2.28 -3.21
C VAL A 93 -15.43 1.46 -2.10
N GLN A 94 -16.02 1.50 -0.90
CA GLN A 94 -15.57 0.68 0.22
C GLN A 94 -15.85 -0.81 -0.03
N THR A 95 -14.96 -1.67 0.44
CA THR A 95 -15.05 -3.15 0.27
C THR A 95 -15.48 -3.88 1.54
N GLY A 96 -16.06 -3.15 2.50
CA GLY A 96 -16.44 -3.66 3.81
C GLY A 96 -17.46 -4.81 3.83
N PRO A 97 -17.86 -5.27 5.02
CA PRO A 97 -18.46 -6.59 5.28
C PRO A 97 -19.88 -6.81 4.70
N GLY A 98 -20.42 -5.86 3.94
CA GLY A 98 -21.71 -5.99 3.28
C GLY A 98 -22.05 -4.79 2.39
N PRO A 99 -22.98 -4.96 1.44
CA PRO A 99 -23.43 -3.88 0.57
C PRO A 99 -24.03 -2.73 1.40
N GLY A 100 -23.60 -1.50 1.11
CA GLY A 100 -24.08 -0.29 1.80
C GLY A 100 -23.49 -0.06 3.20
N CYS A 101 -22.53 -0.88 3.64
CA CYS A 101 -21.87 -0.69 4.92
C CYS A 101 -20.71 0.32 4.79
N HIS A 102 -20.75 1.38 5.60
CA HIS A 102 -19.61 2.27 5.79
C HIS A 102 -18.80 1.82 7.00
N TYR A 103 -17.64 1.23 6.76
CA TYR A 103 -16.77 0.69 7.82
C TYR A 103 -15.45 1.47 7.86
N TRP A 104 -15.03 1.91 9.04
CA TRP A 104 -13.78 2.62 9.27
C TRP A 104 -13.16 2.15 10.58
N GLU A 105 -11.86 1.85 10.54
CA GLU A 105 -11.07 1.49 11.71
C GLU A 105 -10.28 2.70 12.18
N TRP A 106 -10.38 3.04 13.47
CA TRP A 106 -9.63 4.13 14.07
C TRP A 106 -8.32 3.63 14.66
N ALA A 107 -7.28 4.44 14.53
CA ALA A 107 -5.96 4.22 15.07
C ALA A 107 -5.38 5.53 15.63
N GLU A 108 -4.50 5.37 16.61
CA GLU A 108 -3.65 6.44 17.13
C GLU A 108 -2.31 6.41 16.40
N CYS A 109 -1.79 7.58 16.03
CA CYS A 109 -0.49 7.74 15.38
C CYS A 109 0.31 8.85 16.09
N GLN A 110 1.61 8.63 16.30
CA GLN A 110 2.49 9.60 16.93
C GLN A 110 3.94 9.38 16.47
N ASP A 111 4.67 10.46 16.22
CA ASP A 111 6.08 10.45 15.80
C ASP A 111 7.02 10.35 17.01
N GLY A 112 6.81 9.32 17.82
CA GLY A 112 7.57 9.06 19.05
C GLY A 112 6.82 9.35 20.34
N ASP A 113 7.34 8.81 21.44
CA ASP A 113 6.65 8.62 22.73
C ASP A 113 6.18 9.90 23.45
N HIS A 114 6.61 11.07 22.98
CA HIS A 114 6.30 12.37 23.60
C HIS A 114 5.57 13.33 22.66
N THR A 115 5.29 12.90 21.42
CA THR A 115 4.53 13.72 20.47
C THR A 115 3.04 13.63 20.78
N THR A 116 2.29 14.64 20.38
CA THR A 116 0.83 14.63 20.53
C THR A 116 0.24 13.49 19.70
N VAL A 117 -0.59 12.67 20.33
CA VAL A 117 -1.35 11.61 19.64
C VAL A 117 -2.25 12.24 18.58
N GLN A 118 -2.14 11.73 17.36
CA GLN A 118 -3.00 12.05 16.23
C GLN A 118 -3.97 10.90 15.99
N LEU A 119 -5.23 11.25 15.73
CA LEU A 119 -6.23 10.27 15.34
C LEU A 119 -6.25 10.10 13.83
N MET A 120 -6.16 8.86 13.39
CA MET A 120 -6.32 8.47 12.00
C MET A 120 -7.41 7.41 11.89
N ALA A 121 -8.11 7.36 10.76
CA ALA A 121 -8.95 6.22 10.43
C ALA A 121 -8.58 5.64 9.07
N HIS A 122 -8.91 4.38 8.84
CA HIS A 122 -8.72 3.76 7.54
C HIS A 122 -9.85 2.81 7.17
N THR A 123 -9.97 2.54 5.87
CA THR A 123 -10.93 1.59 5.31
C THR A 123 -10.36 0.99 4.03
N GLU A 124 -10.80 -0.21 3.70
CA GLU A 124 -10.45 -0.84 2.42
C GLU A 124 -11.38 -0.32 1.32
N VAL A 125 -10.79 0.00 0.17
CA VAL A 125 -11.50 0.50 -0.99
C VAL A 125 -10.99 -0.15 -2.27
N ARG A 126 -11.81 -0.06 -3.31
CA ARG A 126 -11.44 -0.42 -4.68
C ARG A 126 -11.95 0.66 -5.64
N PRO A 127 -11.34 0.81 -6.83
CA PRO A 127 -11.89 1.68 -7.86
C PRO A 127 -13.35 1.31 -8.13
N SER A 128 -14.23 2.32 -8.19
CA SER A 128 -15.54 2.13 -8.79
C SER A 128 -15.30 1.87 -10.27
N SER A 129 -15.56 0.65 -10.75
CA SER A 129 -15.58 0.40 -12.20
C SER A 129 -16.42 1.50 -12.84
N MET A 130 -15.86 2.26 -13.80
CA MET A 130 -16.63 3.25 -14.54
C MET A 130 -17.92 2.60 -15.07
N PRO A 131 -19.08 3.26 -15.03
CA PRO A 131 -20.19 2.81 -15.85
C PRO A 131 -19.71 2.82 -17.31
N GLU A 132 -19.83 1.68 -18.00
CA GLU A 132 -19.73 1.64 -19.46
C GLU A 132 -20.75 2.63 -20.00
N ILE A 133 -20.27 3.69 -20.63
CA ILE A 133 -21.11 4.62 -21.39
C ILE A 133 -21.56 3.83 -22.62
N GLN A 134 -22.83 3.40 -22.64
CA GLN A 134 -23.48 2.83 -23.82
C GLN A 134 -23.68 3.88 -24.92
#